data_AF-A0A448WEB5-F1
#
_entry.id   AF-A0A448WEB5-F1
#
_cell.length_a   1.000
_cell.length_b   1.000
_cell.length_c   1.000
_cell.angle_alpha   90.00
_cell.angle_beta   90.00
_cell.angle_gamma   90.00
#
_symmetry.space_group_name_H-M   'P 1'
#
loop_
_entity.id
_entity.type
_entity.pdbx_description
1 polymer ?
#
loop_
_entity_poly.entity_id
_entity_poly.type
_entity_poly.pdbx_seq_one_letter_code
_entity_poly.pdbx_strand_id
1 'polypeptide(L)'
;MLRRLEKRILVDLPNIQARQHMFEDFLPTFTSSSTPSGLELHCRIDYKRVAELTEGYSGSDIRLVCKEAAMRVIRKIFDILEGNSVSKEHHAKNNGELHVRLDPVTTEDVEAALQSTMPSARQLVAKYQEWQRNYGSA
;
A
#
# COMPACT_ATOMS: atom_id res chain seq x y z
N MET A 1 19.36 1.48 -30.10
CA MET A 1 18.28 2.40 -30.52
C MET A 1 18.36 3.76 -29.81
N LEU A 2 19.57 4.28 -29.51
CA LEU A 2 19.74 5.54 -28.76
C LEU A 2 19.67 6.81 -29.64
N ARG A 3 19.92 6.67 -30.94
CA ARG A 3 20.01 7.78 -31.90
C ARG A 3 18.69 8.50 -32.19
N ARG A 4 17.53 7.85 -31.98
CA ARG A 4 16.19 8.40 -32.33
C ARG A 4 15.38 8.90 -31.12
N LEU A 5 15.93 8.80 -29.92
CA LEU A 5 15.31 9.28 -28.68
C LEU A 5 16.08 10.52 -28.19
N GLU A 6 15.62 11.70 -28.57
CA GLU A 6 16.31 12.98 -28.34
C GLU A 6 16.30 13.40 -26.86
N LYS A 7 15.20 13.11 -26.14
CA LYS A 7 15.03 13.39 -24.72
C LYS A 7 15.05 12.09 -23.91
N ARG A 8 15.98 12.00 -22.97
CA ARG A 8 16.21 10.86 -22.08
C ARG A 8 16.26 11.37 -20.66
N ILE A 9 15.20 11.08 -19.91
CA ILE A 9 14.97 11.57 -18.56
C ILE A 9 14.88 10.34 -17.65
N LEU A 10 15.76 10.28 -16.64
CA LEU A 10 15.63 9.30 -15.58
C LEU A 10 14.48 9.72 -14.64
N VAL A 11 13.54 8.81 -14.40
CA VAL A 11 12.53 8.96 -13.36
C VAL A 11 13.04 8.23 -12.12
N ASP A 12 13.47 9.00 -11.14
CA ASP A 12 14.03 8.47 -9.89
C ASP A 12 12.96 7.83 -8.98
N LEU A 13 13.43 7.15 -7.93
CA LEU A 13 12.56 6.66 -6.87
C LEU A 13 11.80 7.81 -6.19
N PRO A 14 10.58 7.54 -5.69
CA PRO A 14 9.78 8.58 -5.05
C PRO A 14 10.50 9.15 -3.82
N ASN A 15 10.53 10.48 -3.74
CA ASN A 15 10.98 11.19 -2.54
C ASN A 15 9.97 10.98 -1.38
N ILE A 16 10.33 11.42 -0.17
CA ILE A 16 9.48 11.22 1.02
C ILE A 16 8.05 11.77 0.86
N GLN A 17 7.89 12.94 0.24
CA GLN A 17 6.59 13.57 0.02
C GLN A 17 5.75 12.79 -0.98
N ALA A 18 6.38 12.32 -2.06
CA ALA A 18 5.73 11.45 -3.05
C ALA A 18 5.30 10.13 -2.39
N ARG A 19 6.16 9.50 -1.57
CA ARG A 19 5.78 8.27 -0.86
C ARG A 19 4.60 8.47 0.07
N GLN A 20 4.58 9.57 0.81
CA GLN A 20 3.45 9.93 1.68
C GLN A 20 2.15 10.05 0.86
N HIS A 21 2.15 10.82 -0.22
CA HIS A 21 1.01 10.95 -1.12
C HIS A 21 0.56 9.60 -1.70
N MET A 22 1.50 8.74 -2.07
CA MET A 22 1.16 7.40 -2.58
C MET A 22 0.43 6.54 -1.53
N PHE A 23 0.80 6.64 -0.26
CA PHE A 23 0.06 5.97 0.80
C PHE A 23 -1.34 6.59 0.99
N GLU A 24 -1.46 7.91 0.95
CA GLU A 24 -2.75 8.61 1.01
C GLU A 24 -3.67 8.23 -0.16
N ASP A 25 -3.12 8.05 -1.36
CA ASP A 25 -3.87 7.67 -2.56
C ASP A 25 -4.29 6.19 -2.52
N PHE A 26 -3.41 5.29 -2.08
CA PHE A 26 -3.67 3.85 -2.10
C PHE A 26 -4.46 3.36 -0.88
N LEU A 27 -4.31 4.02 0.26
CA LEU A 27 -5.02 3.74 1.51
C LEU A 27 -5.55 5.06 2.10
N PRO A 28 -6.54 5.69 1.45
CA PRO A 28 -7.12 6.92 1.97
C PRO A 28 -7.80 6.67 3.32
N THR A 29 -7.90 7.72 4.13
CA THR A 29 -8.53 7.68 5.47
C THR A 29 -9.93 7.06 5.45
N PHE A 30 -10.66 7.28 4.37
CA PHE A 30 -11.94 6.66 4.10
C PHE A 30 -12.07 6.36 2.61
N THR A 31 -12.50 5.15 2.28
CA THR A 31 -12.93 4.80 0.93
C THR A 31 -14.26 4.07 1.00
N SER A 32 -15.25 4.59 0.27
CA SER A 32 -16.54 3.96 0.05
C SER A 32 -16.60 3.42 -1.37
N SER A 33 -16.96 2.14 -1.52
CA SER A 33 -17.35 1.65 -2.85
C SER A 33 -18.57 2.40 -3.36
N SER A 34 -18.59 2.76 -4.65
CA SER A 34 -19.71 3.42 -5.33
C SER A 34 -20.93 2.51 -5.51
N THR A 35 -20.83 1.23 -5.15
CA THR A 35 -21.95 0.28 -5.17
C THR A 35 -22.84 0.45 -3.93
N PRO A 36 -24.17 0.28 -4.05
CA PRO A 36 -25.12 0.43 -2.94
C PRO A 36 -24.95 -0.57 -1.79
N SER A 37 -24.27 -1.71 -2.02
CA SER A 37 -23.81 -2.67 -1.00
C SER A 37 -22.34 -2.46 -0.62
N GLY A 38 -21.84 -1.23 -0.80
CA GLY A 38 -20.42 -0.91 -0.81
C GLY A 38 -19.72 -1.18 0.51
N LEU A 39 -18.60 -1.85 0.42
CA LEU A 39 -17.69 -2.05 1.54
C LEU A 39 -17.00 -0.73 1.87
N GLU A 40 -17.15 -0.27 3.10
CA GLU A 40 -16.46 0.91 3.64
C GLU A 40 -15.14 0.46 4.27
N LEU A 41 -14.03 1.05 3.82
CA LEU A 41 -12.71 0.83 4.41
C LEU A 41 -12.26 2.13 5.07
N HIS A 42 -11.91 2.01 6.35
CA HIS A 42 -11.33 3.10 7.13
C HIS A 42 -9.85 2.85 7.36
N CYS A 43 -9.04 3.90 7.31
CA CYS A 43 -7.61 3.83 7.59
C CYS A 43 -7.26 4.78 8.74
N ARG A 44 -6.44 4.30 9.68
CA ARG A 44 -5.84 5.05 10.78
C ARG A 44 -4.33 4.90 10.70
N ILE A 45 -3.76 5.51 9.66
CA ILE A 45 -2.35 5.37 9.29
C ILE A 45 -1.64 6.70 9.55
N ASP A 46 -0.49 6.64 10.21
CA ASP A 46 0.47 7.76 10.22
C ASP A 46 1.24 7.76 8.89
N TYR A 47 0.74 8.51 7.91
CA TYR A 47 1.32 8.57 6.56
C TYR A 47 2.77 9.07 6.55
N LYS A 48 3.12 9.97 7.47
CA LYS A 48 4.48 10.49 7.57
C LYS A 48 5.43 9.38 8.04
N ARG A 49 5.04 8.64 9.08
CA ARG A 49 5.82 7.52 9.61
C ARG A 49 6.07 6.44 8.57
N VAL A 50 5.04 6.01 7.84
CA VAL A 50 5.20 4.95 6.83
C VAL A 50 6.01 5.42 5.61
N ALA A 51 5.96 6.71 5.27
CA ALA A 51 6.81 7.30 4.23
C ALA A 51 8.30 7.31 4.61
N GLU A 52 8.61 7.52 5.89
CA GLU A 52 9.98 7.41 6.43
C GLU A 52 10.50 5.98 6.36
N LEU A 53 9.67 4.98 6.71
CA LEU A 53 10.05 3.56 6.72
C LEU A 53 10.26 2.96 5.32
N THR A 54 9.70 3.59 4.28
CA THR A 54 9.73 3.10 2.88
C THR A 54 10.81 3.73 2.00
N GLU A 55 11.90 4.19 2.60
CA GLU A 55 13.02 4.70 1.81
C GLU A 55 13.56 3.65 0.81
N GLY A 56 13.71 4.04 -0.45
CA GLY A 56 14.19 3.16 -1.52
C GLY A 56 13.15 2.20 -2.10
N TYR A 57 11.89 2.29 -1.68
CA TYR A 57 10.77 1.58 -2.31
C TYR A 57 10.38 2.27 -3.61
N SER A 58 10.06 1.47 -4.63
CA SER A 58 9.41 1.97 -5.85
C SER A 58 7.92 2.17 -5.62
N GLY A 59 7.26 2.87 -6.55
CA GLY A 59 5.80 3.05 -6.49
C GLY A 59 5.02 1.74 -6.49
N SER A 60 5.52 0.73 -7.22
CA SER A 60 4.94 -0.61 -7.24
C SER A 60 5.11 -1.33 -5.90
N ASP A 61 6.26 -1.14 -5.24
CA ASP A 61 6.51 -1.74 -3.92
C ASP A 61 5.57 -1.13 -2.88
N ILE A 62 5.38 0.19 -2.88
CA ILE A 62 4.44 0.89 -1.98
C ILE A 62 3.01 0.39 -2.20
N ARG A 63 2.58 0.25 -3.47
CA ARG A 63 1.26 -0.31 -3.79
C ARG A 63 1.09 -1.74 -3.27
N LEU A 64 2.14 -2.55 -3.33
CA LEU A 64 2.13 -3.91 -2.79
C LEU A 64 2.02 -3.91 -1.26
N VAL A 65 2.77 -3.04 -0.58
CA VAL A 65 2.67 -2.84 0.88
C VAL A 65 1.23 -2.49 1.27
N CYS A 66 0.63 -1.52 0.60
CA CYS A 66 -0.74 -1.09 0.85
C CYS A 66 -1.76 -2.24 0.67
N LYS A 67 -1.59 -3.03 -0.39
CA LYS A 67 -2.43 -4.21 -0.64
C LYS A 67 -2.29 -5.24 0.48
N GLU A 68 -1.07 -5.56 0.91
CA GLU A 68 -0.86 -6.53 1.98
C GLU A 68 -1.38 -6.05 3.34
N ALA A 69 -1.26 -4.75 3.63
CA ALA A 69 -1.85 -4.14 4.81
C ALA A 69 -3.38 -4.29 4.82
N ALA A 70 -4.05 -3.95 3.73
CA ALA A 70 -5.51 -4.13 3.61
C ALA A 70 -5.93 -5.61 3.70
N MET A 71 -5.16 -6.52 3.09
CA MET A 71 -5.44 -7.95 3.13
C MET A 71 -5.33 -8.55 4.54
N ARG A 72 -4.57 -7.95 5.46
CA ARG A 72 -4.51 -8.41 6.87
C ARG A 72 -5.86 -8.28 7.56
N VAL A 73 -6.54 -7.16 7.38
CA VAL A 73 -7.90 -6.94 7.91
C VAL A 73 -8.88 -7.94 7.30
N ILE A 74 -8.81 -8.13 5.97
CA ILE A 74 -9.69 -9.04 5.25
C ILE A 74 -9.48 -10.50 5.69
N ARG A 75 -8.24 -10.93 5.92
CA ARG A 75 -7.93 -12.29 6.40
C ARG A 75 -8.58 -12.58 7.76
N LYS A 76 -8.58 -11.62 8.69
CA LYS A 76 -9.28 -11.75 9.99
C LYS A 76 -10.78 -12.02 9.80
N ILE A 77 -11.42 -11.39 8.81
CA ILE A 77 -12.83 -11.64 8.50
C ILE A 77 -13.04 -13.05 7.98
N PHE A 78 -12.19 -13.51 7.05
CA PHE A 78 -12.30 -14.87 6.54
C PHE A 78 -12.15 -15.91 7.65
N ASP A 79 -11.18 -15.72 8.56
CA ASP A 79 -11.00 -16.61 9.73
C ASP A 79 -12.23 -16.65 10.64
N ILE A 80 -13.00 -15.56 10.72
CA ILE A 80 -14.26 -15.48 11.45
C ILE A 80 -15.37 -16.21 10.70
N LEU A 81 -15.51 -15.97 9.39
CA LEU A 81 -16.53 -16.57 8.54
C LEU A 81 -16.40 -18.09 8.43
N GLU A 82 -15.16 -18.59 8.41
CA GLU A 82 -14.85 -20.02 8.36
C GLU A 82 -15.02 -20.73 9.72
N GLY A 83 -15.30 -19.97 10.79
CA GLY A 83 -15.49 -20.53 12.13
C GLY A 83 -14.19 -20.91 12.85
N ASN A 84 -13.05 -20.43 12.35
CA ASN A 84 -11.72 -20.69 12.90
C ASN A 84 -11.40 -19.81 14.13
N SER A 85 -12.26 -18.82 14.45
CA SER A 85 -12.02 -17.78 15.46
C SER A 85 -12.98 -17.84 16.66
N VAL A 86 -12.46 -17.65 17.88
CA VAL A 86 -13.19 -17.72 19.18
C VAL A 86 -13.81 -16.38 19.62
N SER A 87 -13.53 -15.28 18.90
CA SER A 87 -13.85 -13.92 19.34
C SER A 87 -15.31 -13.52 19.03
N LYS A 88 -16.17 -13.59 20.06
CA LYS A 88 -17.63 -13.39 20.00
C LYS A 88 -18.11 -11.92 19.94
N GLU A 89 -17.23 -10.93 19.87
CA GLU A 89 -17.61 -9.54 20.21
C GLU A 89 -18.08 -8.66 19.03
N HIS A 90 -17.79 -9.01 17.78
CA HIS A 90 -18.12 -8.16 16.61
C HIS A 90 -19.42 -8.53 15.88
N HIS A 91 -20.19 -9.50 16.41
CA HIS A 91 -21.41 -9.99 15.75
C HIS A 91 -22.68 -9.49 16.43
N ALA A 92 -23.23 -8.37 15.95
CA ALA A 92 -24.65 -8.10 16.13
C ALA A 92 -25.43 -8.93 15.10
N LYS A 93 -25.92 -10.11 15.49
CA LYS A 93 -26.96 -10.82 14.73
C LYS A 93 -28.27 -10.04 14.89
N ASN A 94 -28.51 -9.05 14.04
CA ASN A 94 -29.85 -8.47 13.87
C ASN A 94 -30.53 -9.11 12.67
N ASN A 95 -31.67 -9.78 12.89
CA ASN A 95 -32.59 -10.28 11.86
C ASN A 95 -32.03 -11.18 10.74
N GLY A 96 -30.94 -11.93 10.97
CA GLY A 96 -30.46 -12.95 10.03
C GLY A 96 -29.56 -12.42 8.90
N GLU A 97 -29.24 -11.13 8.90
CA GLU A 97 -28.30 -10.51 7.96
C GLU A 97 -26.93 -10.33 8.63
N LEU A 98 -25.87 -10.88 8.03
CA LEU A 98 -24.53 -10.79 8.57
C LEU A 98 -23.90 -9.46 8.17
N HIS A 99 -24.01 -8.45 9.03
CA HIS A 99 -23.25 -7.20 8.87
C HIS A 99 -21.80 -7.41 9.33
N VAL A 100 -20.92 -7.73 8.38
CA VAL A 100 -19.47 -7.75 8.61
C VAL A 100 -18.96 -6.31 8.55
N ARG A 101 -18.47 -5.78 9.67
CA ARG A 101 -17.73 -4.52 9.68
C ARG A 101 -16.23 -4.81 9.56
N LEU A 102 -15.56 -4.12 8.65
CA LEU A 102 -14.10 -4.14 8.56
C LEU A 102 -13.51 -3.36 9.72
N ASP A 103 -12.51 -3.94 10.38
CA ASP A 103 -11.63 -3.16 11.23
C ASP A 103 -10.87 -2.12 10.39
N PRO A 104 -10.54 -0.95 10.95
CA PRO A 104 -9.72 0.01 10.22
C PRO A 104 -8.32 -0.55 9.98
N VAL A 105 -7.73 -0.26 8.81
CA VAL A 105 -6.30 -0.54 8.54
C VAL A 105 -5.48 0.42 9.39
N THR A 106 -4.55 -0.13 10.17
CA THR A 106 -3.71 0.64 11.10
C THR A 106 -2.27 0.78 10.61
N THR A 107 -1.50 1.67 11.24
CA THR A 107 -0.07 1.82 10.96
C THR A 107 0.68 0.51 11.20
N GLU A 108 0.30 -0.25 12.23
CA GLU A 108 0.88 -1.53 12.60
C GLU A 108 0.67 -2.59 11.51
N ASP A 109 -0.47 -2.58 10.83
CA ASP A 109 -0.72 -3.47 9.68
C ASP A 109 0.23 -3.17 8.52
N VAL A 110 0.54 -1.88 8.28
CA VAL A 110 1.50 -1.44 7.28
C VAL A 110 2.92 -1.82 7.67
N GLU A 111 3.33 -1.57 8.91
CA GLU A 111 4.66 -1.95 9.42
C GLU A 111 4.89 -3.46 9.34
N ALA A 112 3.87 -4.24 9.65
CA ALA A 112 3.98 -5.68 9.54
C ALA A 112 3.94 -6.14 8.06
N ALA A 113 3.26 -5.45 7.15
CA ALA A 113 3.37 -5.71 5.71
C ALA A 113 4.79 -5.43 5.18
N LEU A 114 5.48 -4.41 5.73
CA LEU A 114 6.89 -4.11 5.41
C LEU A 114 7.85 -5.24 5.83
N GLN A 115 7.51 -6.07 6.81
CA GLN A 115 8.33 -7.23 7.18
C GLN A 115 8.34 -8.32 6.09
N SER A 116 7.29 -8.37 5.28
CA SER A 116 7.10 -9.36 4.22
C SER A 116 7.34 -8.82 2.80
N THR A 117 7.59 -7.52 2.66
CA THR A 117 7.79 -6.86 1.37
C THR A 117 9.17 -6.22 1.34
N MET A 118 9.89 -6.38 0.23
CA MET A 118 11.26 -5.85 0.07
C MET A 118 11.28 -4.84 -1.07
N PRO A 119 12.11 -3.79 -0.99
CA PRO A 119 12.23 -2.81 -2.06
C PRO A 119 12.89 -3.45 -3.30
N SER A 120 12.18 -3.50 -4.41
CA SER A 120 12.64 -4.17 -5.64
C SER A 120 13.70 -3.36 -6.38
N ALA A 121 13.61 -2.02 -6.34
CA ALA A 121 14.43 -1.14 -7.16
C ALA A 121 15.71 -0.63 -6.48
N ARG A 122 15.88 -0.86 -5.17
CA ARG A 122 16.98 -0.27 -4.37
C ARG A 122 18.37 -0.55 -4.95
N GLN A 123 18.62 -1.76 -5.47
CA GLN A 123 19.92 -2.15 -6.02
C GLN A 123 20.19 -1.59 -7.43
N LEU A 124 19.15 -1.15 -8.14
CA LEU A 124 19.26 -0.69 -9.53
C LEU A 124 19.57 0.81 -9.64
N VAL A 125 19.41 1.57 -8.54
CA VAL A 125 19.57 3.03 -8.51
C VAL A 125 20.94 3.45 -9.04
N ALA A 126 22.02 2.88 -8.52
CA ALA A 126 23.38 3.24 -8.93
C ALA A 126 23.62 3.00 -10.43
N LYS A 127 23.13 1.87 -10.95
CA LYS A 127 23.21 1.51 -12.37
C LYS A 127 22.48 2.51 -13.25
N TYR A 128 21.27 2.93 -12.86
CA TYR A 128 20.50 3.89 -13.64
C TYR A 128 21.03 5.32 -13.57
N GLN A 129 21.57 5.73 -12.42
CA GLN A 129 22.27 7.00 -12.28
C GLN A 129 23.53 7.05 -13.14
N GLU A 130 24.30 5.96 -13.20
CA GLU A 130 25.45 5.87 -14.10
C GLU A 130 25.03 5.95 -15.57
N TRP A 131 23.96 5.24 -15.94
CA TRP A 131 23.41 5.34 -17.28
C TRP A 131 22.96 6.78 -17.62
N GLN A 132 22.32 7.48 -16.69
CA GLN A 132 21.88 8.86 -16.86
C GLN A 132 23.08 9.83 -17.01
N ARG A 133 24.19 9.61 -16.29
CA ARG A 133 25.41 10.41 -16.51
C ARG A 133 25.99 10.23 -17.90
N ASN A 134 25.99 8.99 -18.41
CA ASN A 134 26.61 8.67 -19.70
C ASN A 134 25.74 9.01 -20.91
N TYR A 135 24.42 8.93 -20.75
CA TYR A 135 23.47 9.03 -21.87
C TYR A 135 22.33 10.02 -21.66
N GLY A 136 22.15 10.57 -20.46
CA GLY A 136 21.05 11.49 -20.16
C GLY A 136 21.04 12.72 -21.07
N SER A 137 19.84 13.23 -21.35
CA SER A 137 19.72 14.52 -22.02
C SER A 137 19.88 15.64 -20.99
N ALA A 138 20.72 16.63 -21.29
CA ALA A 138 20.81 17.88 -20.54
C ALA A 138 19.56 18.75 -20.72
#